data_AF-A0A8S1GN20-F1
#
_entry.id   AF-A0A8S1GN20-F1
#
_cell.length_a   1.000
_cell.length_b   1.000
_cell.length_c   1.000
_cell.angle_alpha   90.00
_cell.angle_beta   90.00
_cell.angle_gamma   90.00
#
_symmetry.space_group_name_H-M   'P 1'
#
loop_
_entity.id
_entity.type
_entity.pdbx_description
1 polymer ?
#
loop_
_entity_poly.entity_id
_entity_poly.type
_entity_poly.pdbx_seq_one_letter_code
_entity_poly.pdbx_strand_id
1 'polypeptide(L)'
;MAHNKSYQTLLLLSILIDVLLCVLLLVSLLYYFINGKQFSSHYLIGFATFFVLFIAFVCTFAYALRTHNIRFTLVSVALTVARFLCAIVIVVAWMASTTPYRTPNDEDPYEWIAHRKVYLIAFTAFYIPVFCIQLYVLNRHYSKALAKPRR
;
A
#
# COMPACT_ATOMS: atom_id res chain seq x y z
N MET A 1 -4.07 17.59 -25.49
CA MET A 1 -2.84 17.42 -24.67
C MET A 1 -3.07 17.61 -23.16
N ALA A 2 -3.88 18.56 -22.70
CA ALA A 2 -4.13 18.81 -21.26
C ALA A 2 -4.65 17.57 -20.48
N HIS A 3 -5.55 16.80 -21.09
CA HIS A 3 -6.16 15.62 -20.46
C HIS A 3 -5.15 14.51 -20.09
N ASN A 4 -3.99 14.42 -20.76
CA ASN A 4 -2.98 13.39 -20.47
C ASN A 4 -2.08 13.76 -19.29
N LYS A 5 -1.83 15.07 -19.10
CA LYS A 5 -1.05 15.57 -17.96
C LYS A 5 -1.80 15.37 -16.65
N SER A 6 -3.11 15.66 -16.60
CA SER A 6 -3.93 15.46 -15.40
C SER A 6 -3.92 14.02 -14.89
N TYR A 7 -3.92 13.02 -15.78
CA TYR A 7 -3.86 11.60 -15.39
C TYR A 7 -2.48 11.19 -14.86
N GLN A 8 -1.40 11.66 -15.48
CA GLN A 8 -0.05 11.44 -14.94
C GLN A 8 0.10 12.09 -13.56
N THR A 9 -0.44 13.30 -13.37
CA THR A 9 -0.41 13.98 -12.07
C THR A 9 -1.21 13.22 -11.02
N LEU A 10 -2.40 12.70 -11.34
CA LEU A 10 -3.20 11.86 -10.43
C LEU A 10 -2.48 10.56 -10.05
N LEU A 11 -1.82 9.93 -11.01
CA LEU A 11 -1.03 8.72 -10.77
C LEU A 11 0.15 9.02 -9.84
N LEU A 12 0.91 10.07 -10.13
CA LEU A 12 2.01 10.55 -9.28
C LEU A 12 1.53 10.90 -7.87
N LEU A 13 0.40 11.59 -7.74
CA LEU A 13 -0.20 11.93 -6.46
C LEU A 13 -0.56 10.67 -5.66
N SER A 14 -1.17 9.68 -6.30
CA SER A 14 -1.53 8.42 -5.64
C SER A 14 -0.30 7.64 -5.16
N ILE A 15 0.78 7.66 -5.95
CA ILE A 15 2.05 7.03 -5.58
C ILE A 15 2.70 7.81 -4.43
N LEU A 16 2.60 9.13 -4.42
CA LEU A 16 3.10 9.97 -3.34
C LEU A 16 2.38 9.67 -2.02
N ILE A 17 1.07 9.46 -2.07
CA ILE A 17 0.26 9.04 -0.91
C ILE A 17 0.72 7.66 -0.43
N ASP A 18 0.95 6.71 -1.34
CA ASP A 18 1.49 5.39 -1.00
C ASP A 18 2.88 5.46 -0.35
N VAL A 19 3.77 6.30 -0.86
CA VAL A 19 5.10 6.57 -0.27
C VAL A 19 4.93 7.12 1.14
N LEU A 20 4.07 8.13 1.31
CA LEU A 20 3.81 8.74 2.61
C LEU A 20 3.29 7.71 3.62
N LEU A 21 2.35 6.85 3.22
CA LEU A 21 1.84 5.77 4.06
C LEU A 21 2.94 4.77 4.41
N CYS A 22 3.81 4.39 3.47
CA CYS A 22 4.95 3.53 3.76
C CYS A 22 5.91 4.17 4.78
N VAL A 23 6.21 5.47 4.64
CA VAL A 23 7.08 6.18 5.58
C VAL A 23 6.45 6.26 6.97
N LEU A 24 5.16 6.57 7.07
CA LEU A 24 4.44 6.61 8.35
C LEU A 24 4.44 5.24 9.04
N LEU A 25 4.23 4.16 8.28
CA LEU A 25 4.31 2.79 8.79
C LEU A 25 5.74 2.45 9.25
N LEU A 26 6.77 2.83 8.48
CA LEU A 26 8.17 2.61 8.84
C LEU A 26 8.53 3.33 10.13
N VAL A 27 8.13 4.61 10.26
CA VAL A 27 8.39 5.43 11.45
C VAL A 27 7.68 4.85 12.67
N SER A 28 6.43 4.39 12.51
CA SER A 28 5.70 3.73 13.59
C SER A 28 6.39 2.43 14.03
N LEU A 29 6.90 1.63 13.09
CA LEU A 29 7.64 0.41 13.36
C LEU A 29 8.97 0.70 14.09
N LEU A 30 9.74 1.69 13.62
CA LEU A 30 11.00 2.12 14.21
C LEU A 30 10.82 2.66 15.63
N TYR A 31 9.81 3.51 15.84
CA TYR A 31 9.47 4.02 17.16
C TYR A 31 9.16 2.88 18.14
N TYR A 32 8.50 1.82 17.66
CA TYR A 32 8.22 0.64 18.45
C TYR A 32 9.48 -0.11 18.90
N PHE A 33 10.39 -0.37 17.95
CA PHE A 33 11.64 -1.05 18.24
C PHE A 33 12.57 -0.25 19.14
N ILE A 34 12.66 1.08 18.95
CA ILE A 34 13.49 1.95 19.78
C ILE A 34 13.01 1.97 21.24
N ASN A 35 11.69 1.85 21.46
CA ASN A 35 11.11 1.78 22.80
C ASN A 35 11.13 0.36 23.40
N GLY A 36 11.85 -0.59 22.79
CA GLY A 36 12.03 -1.94 23.31
C GLY A 36 10.80 -2.85 23.19
N LYS A 37 9.75 -2.42 22.47
CA LYS A 37 8.54 -3.22 22.28
C LYS A 37 8.69 -4.11 21.03
N GLN A 38 8.32 -5.37 21.14
CA GLN A 38 8.36 -6.32 20.03
C GLN A 38 6.96 -6.56 19.44
N PHE A 39 6.86 -6.54 18.11
CA PHE A 39 5.65 -6.99 17.43
C PHE A 39 5.63 -8.51 17.35
N SER A 40 4.42 -9.10 17.41
CA SER A 40 4.27 -10.51 17.07
C SER A 40 4.74 -10.78 15.62
N SER A 41 5.40 -11.92 15.41
CA SER A 41 6.07 -12.30 14.16
C SER A 41 5.16 -12.19 12.93
N HIS A 42 3.86 -12.44 13.08
CA HIS A 42 2.89 -12.39 11.99
C HIS A 42 2.74 -10.98 11.40
N TYR A 43 2.84 -9.94 12.24
CA TYR A 43 2.76 -8.55 11.80
C TYR A 43 4.06 -8.09 11.14
N LEU A 44 5.18 -8.56 11.66
CA LEU A 44 6.50 -8.29 11.10
C LEU A 44 6.60 -8.85 9.68
N ILE A 45 6.08 -10.07 9.45
CA ILE A 45 5.97 -10.69 8.12
C ILE A 45 5.02 -9.88 7.22
N GLY A 46 3.86 -9.47 7.72
CA GLY A 46 2.90 -8.64 6.97
C GLY A 46 3.53 -7.32 6.51
N PHE A 47 4.16 -6.59 7.42
CA PHE A 47 4.86 -5.35 7.11
C PHE A 47 6.02 -5.54 6.13
N ALA A 48 6.88 -6.53 6.38
CA ALA A 48 7.99 -6.82 5.48
C ALA A 48 7.50 -7.15 4.06
N THR A 49 6.44 -7.97 3.94
CA THR A 49 5.81 -8.31 2.66
C THR A 49 5.27 -7.06 1.97
N PHE A 50 4.61 -6.17 2.70
CA PHE A 50 4.10 -4.91 2.16
C PHE A 50 5.24 -4.02 1.63
N PHE A 51 6.35 -3.90 2.36
CA PHE A 51 7.53 -3.14 1.92
C PHE A 51 8.18 -3.73 0.67
N VAL A 52 8.35 -5.06 0.61
CA VAL A 52 8.89 -5.75 -0.57
C VAL A 52 8.01 -5.50 -1.79
N LEU A 53 6.69 -5.63 -1.63
CA LEU A 53 5.73 -5.36 -2.71
C LEU A 53 5.75 -3.89 -3.14
N PHE A 54 5.93 -2.95 -2.20
CA PHE A 54 6.05 -1.53 -2.50
C PHE A 54 7.32 -1.21 -3.30
N ILE A 55 8.48 -1.72 -2.89
CA ILE A 55 9.75 -1.52 -3.61
C ILE A 55 9.65 -2.13 -5.01
N ALA A 56 9.12 -3.36 -5.11
CA ALA A 56 8.88 -4.01 -6.40
C ALA A 56 8.00 -3.13 -7.31
N PHE A 57 6.91 -2.59 -6.77
CA PHE A 57 6.01 -1.70 -7.51
C PHE A 57 6.73 -0.44 -8.00
N VAL A 58 7.48 0.26 -7.14
CA VAL A 58 8.22 1.48 -7.51
C VAL A 58 9.23 1.18 -8.61
N CYS A 59 9.99 0.10 -8.48
CA CYS A 59 10.97 -0.32 -9.48
C CYS A 59 10.30 -0.66 -10.82
N THR A 60 9.25 -1.49 -10.82
CA THR A 60 8.55 -1.87 -12.06
C THR A 60 7.86 -0.69 -12.72
N PHE A 61 7.29 0.22 -11.91
CA PHE A 61 6.62 1.41 -12.41
C PHE A 61 7.61 2.40 -13.03
N ALA A 62 8.75 2.66 -12.38
CA ALA A 62 9.82 3.48 -12.94
C ALA A 62 10.35 2.89 -14.25
N TYR A 63 10.53 1.56 -14.32
CA TYR A 63 10.92 0.87 -15.55
C TYR A 63 9.86 0.96 -16.64
N ALA A 64 8.57 0.83 -16.29
CA ALA A 64 7.46 0.98 -17.22
C ALA A 64 7.40 2.39 -17.82
N LEU A 65 7.62 3.42 -17.01
CA LEU A 65 7.69 4.81 -17.48
C LEU A 65 8.85 5.03 -18.45
N ARG A 66 10.03 4.45 -18.16
CA ARG A 66 11.23 4.62 -19.00
C ARG A 66 11.16 3.86 -20.32
N THR A 67 10.67 2.63 -20.29
CA THR A 67 10.70 1.72 -21.45
C THR A 67 9.42 1.77 -22.29
N HIS A 68 8.34 2.36 -21.78
CA HIS A 68 6.99 2.30 -22.37
C HIS A 68 6.51 0.87 -22.69
N ASN A 69 7.12 -0.14 -22.07
CA ASN A 69 6.81 -1.53 -22.35
C ASN A 69 5.62 -2.00 -21.51
N ILE A 70 4.62 -2.49 -22.24
CA ILE A 70 3.32 -2.86 -21.71
C ILE A 70 3.37 -3.96 -20.63
N ARG A 71 4.39 -4.83 -20.68
CA ARG A 71 4.59 -5.91 -19.71
C ARG A 71 4.85 -5.36 -18.31
N PHE A 72 5.70 -4.35 -18.18
CA PHE A 72 6.01 -3.74 -16.88
C PHE A 72 4.84 -2.94 -16.32
N THR A 73 4.00 -2.38 -17.19
CA THR A 73 2.73 -1.75 -16.77
C THR A 73 1.77 -2.78 -16.18
N LEU A 74 1.61 -3.95 -16.81
CA LEU A 74 0.78 -5.05 -16.28
C LEU A 74 1.30 -5.57 -14.94
N VAL A 75 2.62 -5.76 -14.82
CA VAL A 75 3.26 -6.15 -13.56
C VAL A 75 3.01 -5.10 -12.47
N SER A 76 3.10 -3.80 -12.82
CA SER A 76 2.82 -2.72 -11.87
C SER A 76 1.37 -2.76 -11.37
N VAL A 77 0.40 -3.03 -12.25
CA VAL A 77 -1.02 -3.23 -11.85
C VAL A 77 -1.16 -4.43 -10.91
N ALA A 78 -0.57 -5.57 -11.25
CA ALA A 78 -0.62 -6.76 -10.42
C ALA A 78 -0.02 -6.52 -9.03
N LEU A 79 1.09 -5.77 -8.96
CA LEU A 79 1.71 -5.37 -7.69
C LEU A 79 0.84 -4.39 -6.91
N THR A 80 0.16 -3.44 -7.56
CA THR A 80 -0.82 -2.56 -6.89
C THR A 80 -1.94 -3.37 -6.24
N VAL A 81 -2.49 -4.37 -6.95
CA VAL A 81 -3.52 -5.29 -6.41
C VAL A 81 -2.96 -6.11 -5.24
N ALA A 82 -1.76 -6.68 -5.38
CA ALA A 82 -1.14 -7.48 -4.33
C ALA A 82 -0.87 -6.65 -3.06
N ARG A 83 -0.41 -5.40 -3.22
CA ARG A 83 -0.22 -4.46 -2.10
C ARG A 83 -1.54 -4.13 -1.41
N PHE A 84 -2.59 -3.88 -2.18
CA PHE A 84 -3.91 -3.61 -1.63
C PHE A 84 -4.44 -4.80 -0.82
N LEU A 85 -4.37 -6.02 -1.37
CA LEU A 85 -4.76 -7.23 -0.65
C LEU A 85 -3.92 -7.44 0.61
N CYS A 86 -2.60 -7.21 0.55
CA CYS A 86 -1.72 -7.28 1.71
C CYS A 86 -2.15 -6.30 2.80
N ALA A 87 -2.45 -5.04 2.45
CA ALA A 87 -2.94 -4.04 3.39
C ALA A 87 -4.27 -4.46 4.03
N ILE A 88 -5.22 -4.98 3.23
CA ILE A 88 -6.51 -5.46 3.75
C ILE A 88 -6.31 -6.65 4.70
N VAL A 89 -5.46 -7.61 4.37
CA VAL A 89 -5.18 -8.76 5.24
C VAL A 89 -4.58 -8.30 6.57
N ILE A 90 -3.66 -7.34 6.56
CA ILE A 90 -3.08 -6.76 7.79
C ILE A 90 -4.17 -6.06 8.63
N VAL A 91 -5.02 -5.25 7.99
CA VAL A 91 -6.14 -4.57 8.67
C VAL A 91 -7.12 -5.58 9.27
N VAL A 92 -7.50 -6.62 8.52
CA VAL A 92 -8.42 -7.67 8.99
C VAL A 92 -7.78 -8.47 10.12
N ALA A 93 -6.51 -8.84 10.02
CA ALA A 93 -5.77 -9.52 11.08
C ALA A 93 -5.71 -8.67 12.36
N TRP A 94 -5.56 -7.35 12.24
CA TRP A 94 -5.64 -6.41 13.37
C TRP A 94 -7.05 -6.29 13.96
N MET A 95 -8.09 -6.35 13.14
CA MET A 95 -9.46 -6.34 13.66
C MET A 95 -9.85 -7.68 14.29
N ALA A 96 -9.30 -8.79 13.80
CA ALA A 96 -9.57 -10.14 14.29
C ALA A 96 -8.85 -10.49 15.60
N SER A 97 -7.72 -9.83 15.90
CA SER A 97 -6.96 -10.03 17.15
C SER A 97 -7.65 -9.47 18.41
N THR A 98 -8.96 -9.24 18.37
CA THR A 98 -9.77 -8.79 19.53
C THR A 98 -10.10 -9.92 20.51
N THR A 99 -9.58 -11.13 20.33
CA THR A 99 -9.64 -12.19 21.35
C THR A 99 -8.47 -12.01 22.33
N PRO A 100 -8.73 -11.78 23.64
CA PRO A 100 -7.68 -11.44 24.58
C PRO A 100 -6.88 -12.70 24.93
N TYR A 101 -5.66 -12.82 24.42
CA TYR A 101 -4.65 -13.67 25.04
C TYR A 101 -3.95 -12.80 26.10
N ARG A 102 -4.53 -12.79 27.30
CA ARG A 102 -4.14 -11.90 28.39
C ARG A 102 -3.01 -12.53 29.19
N THR A 103 -1.77 -12.06 29.02
CA THR A 103 -0.68 -12.24 29.99
C THR A 103 -0.56 -10.98 30.86
N PRO A 104 -0.41 -11.06 32.19
CA PRO A 104 -0.75 -9.95 33.09
C PRO A 104 0.28 -8.79 33.17
N ASN A 105 1.35 -8.80 32.38
CA ASN A 105 2.51 -7.91 32.59
C ASN A 105 3.02 -7.17 31.34
N ASP A 106 2.38 -7.31 30.19
CA ASP A 106 2.77 -6.54 29.00
C ASP A 106 1.85 -5.33 28.86
N GLU A 107 2.41 -4.12 28.99
CA GLU A 107 1.75 -2.90 28.52
C GLU A 107 1.55 -3.01 27.00
N ASP A 108 0.35 -3.45 26.67
CA ASP A 108 0.00 -4.00 25.38
C ASP A 108 0.15 -2.92 24.30
N PRO A 109 1.03 -3.14 23.30
CA PRO A 109 1.10 -2.30 22.11
C PRO A 109 -0.25 -2.02 21.43
N TYR A 110 -1.16 -2.96 21.68
CA TYR A 110 -2.48 -3.05 21.12
C TYR A 110 -3.49 -2.14 21.81
N GLU A 111 -3.29 -1.65 23.04
CA GLU A 111 -4.26 -0.72 23.63
C GLU A 111 -4.39 0.58 22.82
N TRP A 112 -3.28 1.09 22.29
CA TRP A 112 -3.26 2.33 21.51
C TRP A 112 -3.95 2.21 20.14
N ILE A 113 -3.83 1.04 19.48
CA ILE A 113 -4.42 0.77 18.14
C ILE A 113 -5.84 0.18 18.26
N ALA A 114 -6.09 -0.68 19.26
CA ALA A 114 -7.39 -1.33 19.48
C ALA A 114 -8.47 -0.36 19.97
N HIS A 115 -8.13 0.68 20.74
CA HIS A 115 -9.06 1.79 21.04
C HIS A 115 -9.40 2.64 19.81
N ARG A 116 -8.63 2.48 18.73
CA ARG A 116 -8.63 3.35 17.55
C ARG A 116 -9.06 2.59 16.29
N LYS A 117 -9.97 1.61 16.40
CA LYS A 117 -10.65 0.95 15.26
C LYS A 117 -11.14 1.96 14.21
N VAL A 118 -11.54 3.14 14.65
CA VAL A 118 -11.93 4.28 13.79
C VAL A 118 -10.82 4.68 12.81
N TYR A 119 -9.55 4.68 13.23
CA TYR A 119 -8.42 5.02 12.36
C TYR A 119 -8.13 3.92 11.33
N LEU A 120 -8.33 2.65 11.70
CA LEU A 120 -8.22 1.51 10.77
C LEU A 120 -9.33 1.51 9.72
N ILE A 121 -10.56 1.81 10.15
CA ILE A 121 -11.71 1.96 9.27
C ILE A 121 -11.53 3.19 8.38
N ALA A 122 -11.08 4.33 8.92
CA ALA A 122 -10.79 5.54 8.14
C ALA A 122 -9.65 5.32 7.14
N PHE A 123 -8.60 4.60 7.54
CA PHE A 123 -7.51 4.18 6.64
C PHE A 123 -8.07 3.35 5.50
N THR A 124 -8.88 2.33 5.79
CA THR A 124 -9.48 1.47 4.76
C THR A 124 -10.43 2.25 3.84
N ALA A 125 -11.27 3.11 4.41
CA ALA A 125 -12.21 3.97 3.69
C ALA A 125 -11.50 4.99 2.78
N PHE A 126 -10.29 5.43 3.13
CA PHE A 126 -9.47 6.31 2.29
C PHE A 126 -8.64 5.52 1.27
N TYR A 127 -8.14 4.34 1.64
CA TYR A 127 -7.25 3.52 0.81
C TYR A 127 -7.99 2.88 -0.38
N ILE A 128 -9.25 2.47 -0.21
CA ILE A 128 -10.09 1.90 -1.27
C ILE A 128 -10.27 2.88 -2.45
N PRO A 129 -10.70 4.14 -2.26
CA PRO A 129 -10.79 5.13 -3.34
C PRO A 129 -9.46 5.35 -4.06
N VAL A 130 -8.35 5.45 -3.32
CA VAL A 130 -7.01 5.65 -3.90
C VAL A 130 -6.63 4.46 -4.80
N PHE A 131 -6.90 3.24 -4.34
CA PHE A 131 -6.69 2.02 -5.13
C PHE A 131 -7.56 1.98 -6.39
N CYS A 132 -8.86 2.30 -6.28
CA CYS A 132 -9.76 2.38 -7.43
C CYS A 132 -9.29 3.43 -8.47
N ILE A 133 -8.82 4.59 -8.00
CA ILE A 133 -8.25 5.63 -8.88
C ILE A 133 -6.97 5.12 -9.55
N GLN A 134 -6.07 4.47 -8.81
CA GLN A 134 -4.85 3.88 -9.36
C GLN A 134 -5.16 2.87 -10.46
N LEU A 135 -6.05 1.91 -10.21
CA LEU A 135 -6.46 0.91 -11.19
C LEU A 135 -7.10 1.55 -12.42
N TYR A 136 -8.00 2.52 -12.24
CA TYR A 136 -8.65 3.21 -13.34
C TYR A 136 -7.62 3.93 -14.22
N VAL A 137 -6.69 4.68 -13.61
CA VAL A 137 -5.68 5.44 -14.34
C VAL A 137 -4.70 4.52 -15.05
N LEU A 138 -4.22 3.46 -14.39
CA LEU A 138 -3.33 2.46 -15.01
C LEU A 138 -4.00 1.74 -16.18
N ASN A 139 -5.24 1.29 -16.02
CA ASN A 139 -6.00 0.64 -17.10
C ASN A 139 -6.28 1.59 -18.28
N ARG A 140 -6.63 2.85 -18.00
CA ARG A 140 -6.83 3.87 -19.05
C ARG A 140 -5.52 4.16 -19.79
N HIS A 141 -4.39 4.21 -19.09
CA HIS A 141 -3.07 4.42 -19.69
C HIS A 141 -2.67 3.22 -20.58
N TYR A 142 -3.06 2.00 -20.18
CA TYR A 142 -2.90 0.78 -20.96
C TYR A 142 -3.74 0.79 -22.25
N SER A 143 -5.04 1.10 -22.18
CA SER A 143 -5.91 1.15 -23.37
C SER A 143 -5.41 2.14 -24.43
N LYS A 144 -4.85 3.28 -24.01
CA LYS A 144 -4.24 4.25 -24.94
C LYS A 144 -2.93 3.76 -25.54
N ALA A 145 -2.12 3.01 -24.80
CA ALA A 145 -0.87 2.44 -25.30
C ALA A 145 -1.12 1.33 -26.35
N LEU A 146 -2.19 0.54 -26.18
CA LEU A 146 -2.64 -0.44 -27.17
C LEU A 146 -3.25 0.18 -28.42
N ALA A 147 -3.99 1.29 -28.27
CA ALA A 147 -4.64 1.98 -29.39
C ALA A 147 -3.68 2.76 -30.28
N LYS A 148 -2.40 2.90 -29.88
CA LYS A 148 -1.40 3.58 -30.70
C LYS A 148 -0.82 2.56 -31.69
N PRO A 149 -1.07 2.70 -33.01
CA PRO A 149 -0.57 1.75 -33.99
C PRO A 149 0.95 1.69 -33.89
N ARG A 150 1.49 0.46 -33.79
CA ARG A 150 2.92 0.20 -33.94
C ARG A 150 3.30 0.66 -35.34
N ARG A 151 3.97 1.81 -35.43
CA ARG A 151 4.78 2.16 -36.60
C ARG A 151 6.14 1.52 -36.42
#